data_AF-A0A2V7VAC5-F1
#
_entry.id   AF-A0A2V7VAC5-F1
#
_cell.length_a   1.000
_cell.length_b   1.000
_cell.length_c   1.000
_cell.angle_alpha   90.00
_cell.angle_beta   90.00
_cell.angle_gamma   90.00
#
_symmetry.space_group_name_H-M   'P 1'
#
loop_
_entity.id
_entity.type
_entity.pdbx_description
1 polymer ?
#
loop_
_entity_poly.entity_id
_entity_poly.type
_entity_poly.pdbx_seq_one_letter_code
_entity_poly.pdbx_strand_id
1 'polypeptide(L)'
;ASIPAGTDLQGLAAGAYQAQYLKAIWPGFWFLTLFNGFWILFKTQLGNTDILVRTITDALWMSSPTARGLSRGIRAIYYGILVLFSVWGAVVIRSASPFQLFKVLANMAGIVLVISGVQIFIVNRRFLPRAVRPAAWRELGLLVCSGFYAFFAFFVIRDLLRSLSR
;
A
#
# COMPACT_ATOMS: atom_id res chain seq x y z
N ALA A 1 -24.07 6.54 13.70
CA ALA A 1 -23.79 5.19 14.25
C ALA A 1 -22.61 5.31 15.20
N SER A 2 -22.87 5.40 16.51
CA SER A 2 -21.84 5.50 17.53
C SER A 2 -21.35 4.09 17.89
N ILE A 3 -20.08 3.82 17.60
CA ILE A 3 -19.40 2.63 18.10
C ILE A 3 -19.22 2.82 19.61
N PRO A 4 -19.69 1.89 20.48
CA PRO A 4 -19.50 2.02 21.92
C PRO A 4 -18.00 2.05 22.26
N ALA A 5 -17.58 3.02 23.08
CA ALA A 5 -16.20 3.14 23.51
C ALA A 5 -15.77 1.85 24.26
N GLY A 6 -14.70 1.20 23.80
CA GLY A 6 -14.19 -0.05 24.38
C GLY A 6 -14.57 -1.34 23.65
N THR A 7 -15.22 -1.27 22.48
CA THR A 7 -15.42 -2.47 21.64
C THR A 7 -14.09 -2.92 21.02
N ASP A 8 -13.74 -4.19 21.26
CA ASP A 8 -12.51 -4.78 20.73
C ASP A 8 -12.66 -5.09 19.23
N LEU A 9 -12.31 -4.11 18.39
CA LEU A 9 -12.32 -4.21 16.93
C LEU A 9 -11.16 -5.06 16.37
N GLN A 10 -10.35 -5.69 17.24
CA GLN A 10 -9.15 -6.42 16.82
C GLN A 10 -9.46 -7.72 16.08
N GLY A 11 -10.57 -8.39 16.40
CA GLY A 11 -10.98 -9.66 15.76
C GLY A 11 -11.97 -9.51 14.60
N LEU A 12 -12.82 -8.47 14.64
CA LEU A 12 -13.82 -8.14 13.62
C LEU A 12 -13.47 -6.78 13.04
N ALA A 13 -13.05 -6.73 11.77
CA ALA A 13 -12.73 -5.48 11.09
C ALA A 13 -13.88 -4.48 11.27
N ALA A 14 -13.57 -3.20 11.50
CA ALA A 14 -14.57 -2.15 11.75
C ALA A 14 -15.70 -2.12 10.69
N GLY A 15 -15.40 -2.50 9.45
CA GLY A 15 -16.39 -2.66 8.37
C GLY A 15 -17.41 -3.79 8.59
N ALA A 16 -17.01 -4.90 9.22
CA ALA A 16 -17.91 -6.00 9.59
C ALA A 16 -18.86 -5.60 10.73
N TYR A 17 -18.37 -4.84 11.71
CA TYR A 17 -19.21 -4.23 12.74
C TYR A 17 -20.20 -3.24 12.13
N GLN A 18 -19.74 -2.34 11.26
CA GLN A 18 -20.62 -1.40 10.57
C GLN A 18 -21.71 -2.13 9.75
N ALA A 19 -21.34 -3.19 9.03
CA ALA A 19 -22.30 -4.03 8.31
C ALA A 19 -23.32 -4.70 9.25
N GLN A 20 -22.92 -5.15 10.44
CA GLN A 20 -23.84 -5.73 11.43
C GLN A 20 -24.85 -4.70 11.94
N TYR A 21 -24.44 -3.44 12.16
CA TYR A 21 -25.38 -2.38 12.53
C TYR A 21 -26.32 -1.99 11.37
N LEU A 22 -25.84 -2.02 10.12
CA LEU A 22 -26.70 -1.81 8.93
C LEU A 22 -27.71 -2.93 8.69
N LYS A 23 -27.46 -4.14 9.19
CA LYS A 23 -28.42 -5.26 9.17
C LYS A 23 -29.74 -4.91 9.84
N ALA A 24 -29.73 -4.00 10.83
CA ALA A 24 -30.93 -3.56 11.54
C ALA A 24 -31.91 -2.77 10.66
N ILE A 25 -31.43 -2.15 9.57
CA ILE A 25 -32.26 -1.43 8.61
C ILE A 25 -32.76 -2.40 7.52
N TRP A 26 -31.87 -3.22 6.96
CA TRP A 26 -32.23 -4.26 6.00
C TRP A 26 -31.21 -5.40 6.00
N PRO A 27 -31.63 -6.68 6.05
CA PRO A 27 -30.71 -7.81 6.14
C PRO A 27 -29.71 -7.90 4.97
N GLY A 28 -30.12 -7.47 3.77
CA GLY A 28 -29.25 -7.50 2.60
C GLY A 28 -28.17 -6.40 2.58
N PHE A 29 -28.29 -5.34 3.39
CA PHE A 29 -27.23 -4.33 3.49
C PHE A 29 -25.97 -4.90 4.11
N TRP A 30 -26.10 -5.90 4.99
CA TRP A 30 -24.93 -6.60 5.53
C TRP A 30 -24.07 -7.20 4.41
N PHE A 31 -24.69 -7.95 3.50
CA PHE A 31 -24.00 -8.56 2.36
C PHE A 31 -23.48 -7.50 1.40
N LEU A 32 -24.29 -6.49 1.05
CA LEU A 32 -23.87 -5.43 0.13
C LEU A 32 -22.68 -4.63 0.66
N THR A 33 -22.66 -4.27 1.95
CA THR A 33 -21.55 -3.50 2.55
C THR A 33 -20.26 -4.33 2.59
N LEU A 34 -20.34 -5.61 2.99
CA LEU A 34 -19.19 -6.50 2.98
C LEU A 34 -18.68 -6.79 1.56
N PHE A 35 -19.59 -7.07 0.63
CA PHE A 35 -19.25 -7.34 -0.76
C PHE A 35 -18.63 -6.11 -1.43
N ASN A 36 -19.17 -4.91 -1.17
CA ASN A 36 -18.61 -3.66 -1.66
C ASN A 36 -17.21 -3.40 -1.10
N GLY A 37 -17.02 -3.55 0.22
CA GLY A 37 -15.71 -3.42 0.86
C GLY A 37 -14.69 -4.42 0.31
N PHE A 38 -15.09 -5.67 0.14
CA PHE A 38 -14.28 -6.70 -0.52
C PHE A 38 -13.92 -6.29 -1.95
N TRP A 39 -14.89 -5.84 -2.74
CA TRP A 39 -14.68 -5.50 -4.16
C TRP A 39 -13.75 -4.30 -4.35
N ILE A 40 -13.85 -3.28 -3.48
CA ILE A 40 -12.94 -2.13 -3.47
C ILE A 40 -11.52 -2.59 -3.16
N LEU A 41 -11.33 -3.32 -2.05
CA LEU A 41 -10.00 -3.82 -1.65
C LEU A 41 -9.41 -4.76 -2.69
N PHE A 42 -10.24 -5.65 -3.26
CA PHE A 42 -9.82 -6.59 -4.29
C PHE A 42 -9.34 -5.87 -5.56
N LYS A 43 -10.08 -4.86 -6.03
CA LYS A 43 -9.67 -4.05 -7.19
C LYS A 43 -8.38 -3.29 -6.93
N THR A 44 -8.23 -2.67 -5.76
CA THR A 44 -6.99 -1.98 -5.39
C THR A 44 -5.82 -2.95 -5.33
N GLN A 45 -6.00 -4.13 -4.72
CA GLN A 45 -4.95 -5.13 -4.60
C GLN A 45 -4.52 -5.69 -5.97
N LEU A 46 -5.48 -5.96 -6.86
CA LEU A 46 -5.20 -6.40 -8.23
C LEU A 46 -4.41 -5.34 -9.00
N GLY A 47 -4.83 -4.07 -8.95
CA GLY A 47 -4.14 -2.98 -9.63
C GLY A 47 -2.72 -2.78 -9.11
N ASN A 48 -2.54 -2.80 -7.78
CA ASN A 48 -1.23 -2.67 -7.17
C ASN A 48 -0.30 -3.83 -7.56
N THR A 49 -0.82 -5.06 -7.59
CA THR A 49 -0.04 -6.25 -7.97
C THR A 49 0.42 -6.17 -9.43
N ASP A 50 -0.46 -5.78 -10.34
CA ASP A 50 -0.11 -5.66 -11.77
C ASP A 50 1.00 -4.61 -11.99
N ILE A 51 0.86 -3.42 -11.39
CA ILE A 51 1.86 -2.35 -11.50
C ILE A 51 3.21 -2.80 -10.91
N LEU A 52 3.20 -3.49 -9.76
CA LEU A 52 4.41 -4.02 -9.14
C LEU A 52 5.11 -5.03 -10.03
N VAL A 53 4.39 -6.04 -10.52
CA VAL A 53 4.96 -7.09 -11.40
C VAL A 53 5.56 -6.45 -12.65
N ARG A 54 4.85 -5.48 -13.26
CA ARG A 54 5.36 -4.77 -14.44
C ARG A 54 6.63 -3.96 -14.14
N THR A 55 6.62 -3.18 -13.06
CA THR A 55 7.77 -2.33 -12.68
C THR A 55 9.01 -3.19 -12.37
N ILE A 56 8.83 -4.29 -11.65
CA ILE A 56 9.91 -5.22 -11.32
C ILE A 56 10.40 -5.95 -12.59
N THR A 57 9.49 -6.37 -13.46
CA THR A 57 9.83 -6.98 -14.75
C THR A 57 10.66 -6.03 -15.62
N ASP A 58 10.25 -4.76 -15.72
CA ASP A 58 10.96 -3.74 -16.48
C ASP A 58 12.34 -3.45 -15.88
N ALA A 59 12.45 -3.35 -14.55
CA ALA A 59 13.73 -3.17 -13.86
C ALA A 59 14.69 -4.34 -14.07
N LEU A 60 14.20 -5.58 -13.95
CA LEU A 60 14.98 -6.80 -14.20
C LEU A 60 15.42 -6.89 -15.67
N TRP A 61 14.53 -6.54 -16.60
CA TRP A 61 14.81 -6.54 -18.03
C TRP A 61 15.87 -5.50 -18.43
N MET A 62 15.86 -4.33 -17.78
CA MET A 62 16.88 -3.29 -18.00
C MET A 62 18.22 -3.62 -17.33
N SER A 63 18.18 -4.33 -16.20
CA SER A 63 19.38 -4.67 -15.41
C SER A 63 20.13 -5.92 -15.92
N SER A 64 19.50 -6.81 -16.70
CA SER A 64 20.10 -8.07 -17.13
C SER A 64 20.25 -8.19 -18.66
N PRO A 65 21.48 -8.26 -19.19
CA PRO A 65 21.72 -8.63 -20.59
C PRO A 65 21.26 -10.06 -20.91
N THR A 66 21.32 -10.96 -19.92
CA THR A 66 20.95 -12.38 -20.03
C THR A 66 19.43 -12.58 -20.13
N ALA A 67 18.63 -11.72 -19.50
CA ALA A 67 17.17 -11.74 -19.63
C ALA A 67 16.69 -11.49 -21.06
N ARG A 68 17.45 -10.68 -21.83
CA ARG A 68 17.15 -10.37 -23.24
C ARG A 68 17.37 -11.54 -24.20
N GLY A 69 18.15 -12.54 -23.80
CA GLY A 69 18.45 -13.73 -24.61
C GLY A 69 17.51 -14.91 -24.40
N LEU A 70 16.54 -14.82 -23.48
CA LEU A 70 15.65 -15.94 -23.18
C LEU A 70 14.56 -16.08 -24.26
N SER A 71 14.49 -17.23 -24.93
CA SER A 71 13.56 -17.47 -26.06
C SER A 71 12.06 -17.39 -25.68
N ARG A 72 11.71 -17.53 -24.39
CA ARG A 72 10.35 -17.33 -23.86
C ARG A 72 10.00 -15.85 -23.60
N GLY A 73 10.97 -14.95 -23.69
CA GLY A 73 10.81 -13.49 -23.58
C GLY A 73 10.34 -12.99 -22.20
N ILE A 74 9.90 -11.72 -22.17
CA ILE A 74 9.39 -10.98 -21.00
C ILE A 74 8.26 -11.72 -20.25
N ARG A 75 7.45 -12.53 -20.96
CA ARG A 75 6.29 -13.20 -20.38
C ARG A 75 6.66 -14.20 -19.29
N ALA A 76 7.75 -14.95 -19.45
CA ALA A 76 8.19 -15.91 -18.42
C ALA A 76 8.64 -15.21 -17.14
N ILE A 77 9.28 -14.04 -17.26
CA ILE A 77 9.71 -13.22 -16.12
C ILE A 77 8.48 -12.65 -15.41
N TYR A 78 7.51 -12.11 -16.16
CA TYR A 78 6.25 -11.59 -15.63
C TYR A 78 5.49 -12.66 -14.84
N TYR A 79 5.22 -13.83 -15.44
CA TYR A 79 4.48 -14.90 -14.76
C TYR A 79 5.27 -15.50 -13.58
N GLY A 80 6.61 -15.57 -13.67
CA GLY A 80 7.46 -16.03 -12.57
C GLY A 80 7.36 -15.12 -11.34
N ILE A 81 7.47 -13.81 -11.54
CA ILE A 81 7.32 -12.81 -10.47
C ILE A 81 5.89 -12.85 -9.91
N LEU A 82 4.88 -12.96 -10.77
CA LEU A 82 3.48 -13.00 -10.35
C LEU A 82 3.19 -14.21 -9.46
N VAL A 83 3.69 -15.40 -9.82
CA VAL A 83 3.55 -16.62 -9.00
C VAL A 83 4.31 -16.46 -7.69
N LEU A 84 5.55 -15.98 -7.72
CA LEU A 84 6.35 -15.76 -6.51
C LEU A 84 5.64 -14.82 -5.53
N PHE A 85 5.11 -13.71 -6.02
CA PHE A 85 4.40 -12.73 -5.20
C PHE A 85 3.07 -13.28 -4.65
N SER A 86 2.34 -14.05 -5.46
CA SER A 86 1.09 -14.70 -5.05
C SER A 86 1.32 -15.74 -3.95
N VAL A 87 2.34 -16.58 -4.10
CA VAL A 87 2.72 -17.58 -3.10
C VAL A 87 3.18 -16.90 -1.81
N TRP A 88 4.02 -15.88 -1.91
CA TRP A 88 4.48 -15.11 -0.76
C TRP A 88 3.30 -14.46 0.00
N GLY A 89 2.36 -13.84 -0.73
CA GLY A 89 1.15 -13.27 -0.13
C GLY A 89 0.31 -14.31 0.61
N ALA A 90 0.15 -15.52 0.05
CA ALA A 90 -0.56 -16.62 0.71
C ALA A 90 0.12 -17.08 2.00
N VAL A 91 1.46 -17.11 2.04
CA VAL A 91 2.24 -17.44 3.25
C VAL A 91 2.04 -16.36 4.33
N VAL A 92 2.11 -15.08 3.95
CA VAL A 92 1.99 -13.95 4.89
C VAL A 92 0.61 -13.91 5.55
N ILE A 93 -0.46 -14.19 4.78
CA ILE A 93 -1.84 -14.26 5.32
C ILE A 93 -1.97 -15.37 6.36
N ARG A 94 -1.23 -16.48 6.22
CA ARG A 94 -1.25 -17.58 7.18
C ARG A 94 -0.48 -17.26 8.47
N SER A 95 0.53 -16.40 8.41
CA SER A 95 1.45 -16.17 9.53
C SER A 95 1.10 -14.96 10.42
N ALA A 96 0.32 -13.99 9.95
CA ALA A 96 0.09 -12.74 10.68
C ALA A 96 -1.39 -12.44 10.91
N SER A 97 -1.71 -11.85 12.07
CA SER A 97 -3.07 -11.38 12.33
C SER A 97 -3.44 -10.26 11.33
N PRO A 98 -4.65 -10.28 10.72
CA PRO A 98 -5.06 -9.28 9.72
C PRO A 98 -4.87 -7.84 10.19
N PHE A 99 -5.11 -7.60 11.48
CA PHE A 99 -4.97 -6.28 12.08
C PHE A 99 -3.52 -5.78 12.13
N GLN A 100 -2.55 -6.66 12.43
CA GLN A 100 -1.13 -6.30 12.37
C GLN A 100 -0.70 -6.00 10.93
N LEU A 101 -1.18 -6.78 9.95
CA LEU A 101 -0.92 -6.51 8.54
C LEU A 101 -1.45 -5.14 8.12
N PHE A 102 -2.69 -4.81 8.48
CA PHE A 102 -3.27 -3.48 8.20
C PHE A 102 -2.49 -2.36 8.88
N LYS A 103 -2.07 -2.53 10.14
CA LYS A 103 -1.22 -1.55 10.83
C LYS A 103 0.11 -1.35 10.11
N VAL A 104 0.78 -2.41 9.72
CA VAL A 104 2.05 -2.33 8.99
C VAL A 104 1.84 -1.63 7.64
N LEU A 105 0.79 -1.99 6.89
CA LEU A 105 0.41 -1.34 5.62
C LEU A 105 0.16 0.17 5.78
N ALA A 106 -0.62 0.57 6.78
CA ALA A 106 -0.93 1.98 7.02
C ALA A 106 0.33 2.79 7.33
N ASN A 107 1.25 2.22 8.12
CA ASN A 107 2.51 2.88 8.46
C ASN A 107 3.50 2.90 7.29
N MET A 108 3.56 1.84 6.50
CA MET A 108 4.35 1.78 5.27
C MET A 108 3.93 2.86 4.27
N ALA A 109 2.62 3.13 4.14
CA ALA A 109 2.13 4.22 3.29
C ALA A 109 2.69 5.58 3.72
N GLY A 110 2.80 5.83 5.03
CA GLY A 110 3.45 7.04 5.57
C GLY A 110 4.91 7.15 5.16
N ILE A 111 5.69 6.06 5.26
CA ILE A 111 7.09 6.02 4.83
C ILE A 111 7.23 6.28 3.33
N VAL A 112 6.41 5.62 2.52
CA VAL A 112 6.41 5.80 1.06
C VAL A 112 6.10 7.26 0.70
N LEU A 113 5.16 7.90 1.40
CA LEU A 113 4.79 9.29 1.16
C LEU A 113 5.96 10.25 1.45
N VAL A 114 6.73 9.99 2.51
CA VAL A 114 7.93 10.78 2.84
C VAL A 114 8.97 10.68 1.72
N ILE A 115 9.28 9.45 1.30
CA ILE A 115 10.27 9.20 0.24
C ILE A 115 9.81 9.80 -1.08
N SER A 116 8.55 9.57 -1.44
CA SER A 116 7.95 10.07 -2.69
C SER A 116 7.86 11.58 -2.70
N GLY A 117 7.50 12.21 -1.57
CA GLY A 117 7.45 13.66 -1.43
C GLY A 117 8.80 14.33 -1.69
N VAL A 118 9.87 13.78 -1.11
CA VAL A 118 11.24 14.25 -1.35
C VAL A 118 11.68 13.99 -2.79
N GLN A 119 11.40 12.81 -3.35
CA GLN A 119 11.72 12.49 -4.74
C GLN A 119 11.03 13.43 -5.73
N ILE A 120 9.73 13.69 -5.54
CA ILE A 120 8.95 14.61 -6.38
C ILE A 120 9.54 16.02 -6.28
N PHE A 121 9.92 16.47 -5.09
CA PHE A 121 10.56 17.78 -4.92
C PHE A 121 11.88 17.87 -5.69
N ILE A 122 12.74 16.85 -5.60
CA ILE A 122 14.00 16.79 -6.35
C ILE A 122 13.73 16.80 -7.86
N VAL A 123 12.75 16.02 -8.34
CA VAL A 123 12.40 15.95 -9.76
C VAL A 123 11.87 17.28 -10.28
N ASN A 124 10.98 17.93 -9.53
CA ASN A 124 10.42 19.25 -9.85
C ASN A 124 11.49 20.34 -10.00
N ARG A 125 12.56 20.27 -9.19
CA ARG A 125 13.64 21.26 -9.22
C ARG A 125 14.76 20.94 -10.20
N ARG A 126 15.08 19.66 -10.39
CA ARG A 126 16.25 19.21 -11.17
C ARG A 126 15.93 18.87 -12.63
N PHE A 127 14.79 18.26 -12.91
CA PHE A 127 14.47 17.76 -14.27
C PHE A 127 13.45 18.62 -15.02
N LEU A 128 12.66 19.45 -14.34
CA LEU A 128 11.64 20.28 -14.98
C LEU A 128 12.19 21.66 -15.46
N PRO A 129 11.99 22.01 -16.75
CA PRO A 129 12.29 23.33 -17.28
C PRO A 129 11.57 24.43 -16.50
N ARG A 130 12.21 25.59 -16.32
CA ARG A 130 11.68 26.68 -15.47
C ARG A 130 10.25 27.12 -15.81
N ALA A 131 9.81 26.95 -17.06
CA ALA A 131 8.47 27.31 -17.53
C ALA A 131 7.33 26.38 -17.05
N VAL A 132 7.63 25.15 -16.63
CA VAL A 132 6.60 24.15 -16.25
C VAL A 132 6.66 23.82 -14.75
N ARG A 133 7.43 24.59 -13.98
CA ARG A 133 7.60 24.34 -12.54
C ARG A 133 6.29 24.62 -11.80
N PRO A 134 5.87 23.73 -10.89
CA PRO A 134 4.74 24.02 -10.02
C PRO A 134 5.02 25.27 -9.18
N ALA A 135 3.97 26.04 -8.88
CA ALA A 135 4.10 27.23 -8.04
C ALA A 135 4.76 26.88 -6.69
N ALA A 136 5.64 27.75 -6.21
CA ALA A 136 6.46 27.50 -5.02
C ALA A 136 5.65 27.13 -3.76
N TRP A 137 4.40 27.59 -3.66
CA TRP A 137 3.50 27.22 -2.55
C TRP A 137 3.12 25.73 -2.57
N ARG A 138 2.98 25.11 -3.75
CA ARG A 138 2.67 23.68 -3.90
C ARG A 138 3.85 22.82 -3.50
N GLU A 139 5.07 23.27 -3.80
CA GLU A 139 6.30 22.61 -3.35
C GLU A 139 6.44 22.72 -1.83
N LEU A 140 6.16 23.88 -1.25
CA LEU A 140 6.19 24.06 0.20
C LEU A 140 5.12 23.18 0.90
N GLY A 141 3.90 23.14 0.36
CA GLY A 141 2.84 22.28 0.88
C GLY A 141 3.21 20.79 0.83
N LEU A 142 3.85 20.34 -0.27
CA LEU A 142 4.36 18.98 -0.38
C LEU A 142 5.44 18.69 0.68
N LEU A 143 6.38 19.62 0.91
CA LEU A 143 7.42 19.46 1.92
C LEU A 143 6.87 19.45 3.34
N VAL A 144 5.89 20.30 3.64
CA VAL A 144 5.21 20.33 4.96
C VAL A 144 4.46 19.02 5.19
N CYS A 145 3.69 18.54 4.21
CA CYS A 145 3.04 17.24 4.29
C CYS A 145 4.07 16.12 4.47
N SER A 146 5.13 16.10 3.67
CA SER A 146 6.20 15.11 3.78
C SER A 146 6.86 15.14 5.16
N GLY A 147 7.11 16.33 5.72
CA GLY A 147 7.69 16.49 7.06
C GLY A 147 6.75 16.00 8.17
N PHE A 148 5.45 16.30 8.05
CA PHE A 148 4.44 15.80 8.98
C PHE A 148 4.40 14.27 9.01
N TYR A 149 4.35 13.63 7.83
CA TYR A 149 4.37 12.17 7.74
C TYR A 149 5.73 11.56 8.13
N ALA A 150 6.83 12.30 7.97
CA ALA A 150 8.16 11.86 8.43
C ALA A 150 8.24 11.74 9.95
N PHE A 151 7.59 12.65 10.68
CA PHE A 151 7.49 12.57 12.13
C PHE A 151 6.78 11.28 12.59
N PHE A 152 5.64 10.95 11.98
CA PHE A 152 4.92 9.71 12.27
C PHE A 152 5.72 8.46 11.85
N ALA A 153 6.30 8.47 10.65
CA ALA A 153 7.13 7.39 10.15
C ALA A 153 8.31 7.09 11.08
N PHE A 154 8.99 8.12 11.61
CA PHE A 154 10.07 7.95 12.58
C PHE A 154 9.61 7.23 13.85
N PHE A 155 8.44 7.59 14.37
CA PHE A 155 7.89 6.98 15.58
C PHE A 155 7.55 5.50 15.37
N VAL A 156 6.99 5.16 14.20
CA VAL A 156 6.67 3.78 13.82
C VAL A 156 7.94 2.96 13.64
N ILE A 157 8.94 3.47 12.92
CA ILE A 157 10.20 2.76 12.69
C ILE A 157 10.86 2.43 14.03
N ARG A 158 10.82 3.38 14.98
CA ARG A 158 11.31 3.17 16.34
C ARG A 158 10.53 2.08 17.08
N ASP A 159 9.22 2.03 16.92
CA ASP A 159 8.36 1.01 17.54
C ASP A 159 8.60 -0.38 16.96
N LEU A 160 8.71 -0.47 15.63
CA LEU A 160 9.02 -1.70 14.89
C LEU A 160 10.41 -2.25 15.26
N LEU A 161 11.43 -1.39 15.33
CA LEU A 161 12.78 -1.76 15.78
C LEU A 161 12.78 -2.31 17.21
N ARG A 162 11.95 -1.72 18.10
CA ARG A 162 11.81 -2.21 19.48
C ARG A 162 11.08 -3.54 19.56
N SER A 163 10.11 -3.82 18.69
CA SER A 163 9.41 -5.11 18.69
C SER A 163 10.26 -6.23 18.10
N LEU A 164 11.10 -5.95 17.10
CA LEU A 164 12.06 -6.90 16.53
C LEU A 164 13.24 -7.20 17.48
N SER A 165 13.51 -6.31 18.43
CA SER A 165 14.56 -6.47 19.46
C SER A 165 14.08 -7.21 20.73
N ARG A 166 12.83 -7.68 20.77
CA ARG A 166 12.27 -8.53 21.83
C ARG A 166 11.95 -9.90 21.30
#